data_AF-A0A0H2RRJ2-F1
#
_entry.id   AF-A0A0H2RRJ2-F1
#
_cell.length_a   1.000
_cell.length_b   1.000
_cell.length_c   1.000
_cell.angle_alpha   90.00
_cell.angle_beta   90.00
_cell.angle_gamma   90.00
#
_symmetry.space_group_name_H-M   'P 1'
#
loop_
_entity.id
_entity.type
_entity.pdbx_description
1 polymer ?
#
loop_
_entity_poly.entity_id
_entity_poly.type
_entity_poly.pdbx_seq_one_letter_code
_entity_poly.pdbx_strand_id
1 'polypeptide(L)'
;MVLHPEDGSNSTSDSDETHRSTPTIDSSLISILQTPNAGFGVFAKRNLAPHTELLRSSSPAAYVIYRQFRKEVCAWCFRYDLGRTVGGPFNGGGMVFDTASCRDSWLEEYGAIGLECFGTVEAFVQKQSRKRGEEEESRERDSELPPSPKEIDQAWEAIQEASLNVRNHRLLSRQQNFSEHQTTPTSNHLQQASLRKIGASALANALSLPVPDADLLFFLLSGLLCRYKSRSTDKEMKQTSDQWSSMLSLCPSSTPYSSKRSLAETTHAYLQLLAILPVALLEDPQLVCRSTIESILSRDVGNSFGIWSVEEPFDRIYSCNDATNSSTPQSDDDPEMLGYAVYPSASFFNHSCRPNVHKQRIGRSWIFSIASDSVSAGDELSITYIRGEEDNLTLAQRRLRLEGGWSFVCQCSKCIAEEDAASGSR
;
A
#
# COMPACT_ATOMS: atom_id res chain seq x y z
N MET A 1 -34.99 26.31 -45.94
CA MET A 1 -34.09 27.22 -45.21
C MET A 1 -34.14 26.79 -43.76
N VAL A 2 -33.10 26.37 -43.04
CA VAL A 2 -31.65 26.23 -43.24
C VAL A 2 -31.23 25.24 -42.12
N LEU A 3 -30.76 24.05 -42.49
CA LEU A 3 -29.42 23.49 -42.22
C LEU A 3 -29.00 23.32 -40.74
N HIS A 4 -28.68 22.06 -40.41
CA HIS A 4 -27.89 21.59 -39.27
C HIS A 4 -26.50 22.25 -39.20
N PRO A 5 -25.84 22.15 -38.03
CA PRO A 5 -24.54 21.48 -38.03
C PRO A 5 -24.39 20.39 -36.95
N GLU A 6 -23.62 19.37 -37.33
CA GLU A 6 -23.09 18.28 -36.50
C GLU A 6 -21.74 18.64 -35.83
N ASP A 7 -21.36 17.75 -34.91
CA ASP A 7 -20.00 17.39 -34.44
C ASP A 7 -19.22 18.25 -33.44
N GLY A 8 -18.68 17.55 -32.43
CA GLY A 8 -17.66 18.09 -31.53
C GLY A 8 -17.32 17.29 -30.28
N SER A 9 -16.85 16.05 -30.43
CA SER A 9 -15.94 15.31 -29.52
C SER A 9 -16.34 15.08 -28.04
N ASN A 10 -16.58 13.79 -27.74
CA ASN A 10 -16.52 13.16 -26.43
C ASN A 10 -15.20 13.51 -25.71
N SER A 11 -15.25 14.36 -24.70
CA SER A 11 -14.19 14.46 -23.68
C SER A 11 -14.56 13.52 -22.53
N THR A 12 -13.92 12.35 -22.47
CA THR A 12 -13.95 11.52 -21.26
C THR A 12 -13.20 12.28 -20.18
N SER A 13 -13.94 12.86 -19.24
CA SER A 13 -13.46 13.71 -18.16
C SER A 13 -12.64 12.94 -17.13
N ASP A 14 -11.60 13.63 -16.67
CA ASP A 14 -10.56 13.28 -15.70
C ASP A 14 -11.09 13.18 -14.24
N SER A 15 -12.28 12.61 -14.04
CA SER A 15 -13.06 12.74 -12.78
C SER A 15 -13.37 11.44 -12.04
N ASP A 16 -12.90 10.28 -12.51
CA ASP A 16 -13.45 8.99 -12.03
C ASP A 16 -12.72 8.37 -10.82
N GLU A 17 -11.48 8.80 -10.51
CA GLU A 17 -10.67 8.18 -9.42
C GLU A 17 -10.89 8.79 -8.03
N THR A 18 -11.54 9.96 -7.97
CA THR A 18 -11.92 10.61 -6.71
C THR A 18 -13.23 10.06 -6.15
N HIS A 19 -14.03 9.37 -6.96
CA HIS A 19 -15.25 8.74 -6.51
C HIS A 19 -14.96 7.34 -5.96
N ARG A 20 -15.09 7.18 -4.63
CA ARG A 20 -14.98 5.88 -3.96
C ARG A 20 -16.02 4.91 -4.54
N SER A 21 -15.57 3.89 -5.26
CA SER A 21 -16.46 2.84 -5.76
C SER A 21 -17.09 2.09 -4.59
N THR A 22 -18.36 1.70 -4.72
CA THR A 22 -19.00 0.84 -3.71
C THR A 22 -18.28 -0.51 -3.70
N PRO A 23 -17.71 -0.94 -2.57
CA PRO A 23 -17.05 -2.22 -2.48
C PRO A 23 -18.07 -3.35 -2.64
N THR A 24 -17.66 -4.42 -3.31
CA THR A 24 -18.48 -5.63 -3.47
C THR A 24 -17.70 -6.83 -2.98
N ILE A 25 -18.42 -7.80 -2.44
CA ILE A 25 -17.86 -9.07 -2.01
C ILE A 25 -18.76 -10.19 -2.51
N ASP A 26 -18.20 -11.10 -3.31
CA ASP A 26 -18.89 -12.29 -3.76
C ASP A 26 -18.80 -13.37 -2.69
N SER A 27 -19.77 -13.36 -1.77
CA SER A 27 -19.86 -14.33 -0.68
C SER A 27 -21.30 -14.60 -0.30
N SER A 28 -21.61 -15.87 -0.03
CA SER A 28 -22.90 -16.29 0.54
C SER A 28 -22.98 -16.09 2.06
N LEU A 29 -21.84 -15.84 2.72
CA LEU A 29 -21.76 -15.73 4.18
C LEU A 29 -21.81 -14.28 4.66
N ILE A 30 -21.20 -13.36 3.91
CA ILE A 30 -20.98 -11.98 4.34
C ILE A 30 -21.37 -10.96 3.27
N SER A 31 -21.68 -9.74 3.69
CA SER A 31 -21.90 -8.55 2.86
C SER A 31 -21.11 -7.37 3.39
N ILE A 32 -20.73 -6.45 2.51
CA ILE A 32 -20.21 -5.14 2.90
C ILE A 32 -21.36 -4.14 2.86
N LEU A 33 -21.60 -3.45 3.97
CA LEU A 33 -22.66 -2.45 4.10
C LEU A 33 -22.08 -1.13 4.62
N GLN A 34 -22.70 -0.01 4.27
CA GLN A 34 -22.31 1.30 4.80
C GLN A 34 -22.69 1.40 6.28
N THR A 35 -21.77 1.90 7.11
CA THR A 35 -21.97 2.15 8.53
C THR A 35 -22.05 3.66 8.80
N PRO A 36 -22.84 4.12 9.78
CA PRO A 36 -22.97 5.56 10.06
C PRO A 36 -21.65 6.24 10.45
N ASN A 37 -20.77 5.52 11.16
CA ASN A 37 -19.60 6.10 11.83
C ASN A 37 -18.24 5.57 11.34
N ALA A 38 -18.21 4.54 10.48
CA ALA A 38 -16.96 3.88 10.05
C ALA A 38 -16.88 3.65 8.53
N GLY A 39 -17.73 4.31 7.74
CA GLY A 39 -17.74 4.15 6.28
C GLY A 39 -18.39 2.83 5.86
N PHE A 40 -17.63 1.75 5.72
CA PHE A 40 -18.17 0.43 5.39
C PHE A 40 -17.77 -0.59 6.46
N GLY A 41 -18.58 -1.62 6.63
CA GLY A 41 -18.33 -2.73 7.55
C GLY A 41 -18.78 -4.05 6.93
N VAL A 42 -18.26 -5.16 7.46
CA VAL A 42 -18.64 -6.51 7.05
C VAL A 42 -19.74 -7.03 7.97
N PHE A 43 -20.79 -7.61 7.40
CA PHE A 43 -21.96 -8.10 8.14
C PHE A 43 -22.29 -9.54 7.75
N ALA A 44 -22.75 -10.33 8.72
CA ALA A 44 -23.18 -11.70 8.48
C ALA A 44 -24.54 -11.73 7.73
N LYS A 45 -24.62 -12.49 6.63
CA LYS A 45 -25.87 -12.69 5.86
C LYS A 45 -26.81 -13.70 6.48
N ARG A 46 -26.30 -14.56 7.36
CA ARG A 46 -27.00 -15.66 8.03
C ARG A 46 -26.34 -15.97 9.36
N ASN A 47 -26.93 -16.86 10.15
CA ASN A 47 -26.28 -17.38 11.35
C ASN A 47 -25.01 -18.17 10.96
N LEU A 48 -23.91 -17.92 11.65
CA LEU A 48 -22.61 -18.52 11.37
C LEU A 48 -22.10 -19.26 12.61
N ALA A 49 -21.65 -20.48 12.40
CA ALA A 49 -21.06 -21.31 13.45
C ALA A 49 -19.63 -20.86 13.78
N PRO A 50 -19.14 -21.15 14.99
CA PRO A 50 -17.73 -20.96 15.33
C PRO A 50 -16.79 -21.58 14.29
N HIS A 51 -15.64 -20.93 14.06
CA HIS A 51 -14.59 -21.38 13.13
C HIS A 51 -14.98 -21.44 11.65
N THR A 52 -16.14 -20.90 11.27
CA THR A 52 -16.50 -20.77 9.85
C THR A 52 -15.53 -19.81 9.15
N GLU A 53 -14.81 -20.27 8.11
CA GLU A 53 -14.00 -19.40 7.23
C GLU A 53 -14.93 -18.47 6.44
N LEU A 54 -14.70 -17.16 6.59
CA LEU A 54 -15.52 -16.09 6.01
C LEU A 54 -14.93 -15.53 4.72
N LEU A 55 -13.62 -15.34 4.73
CA LEU A 55 -12.88 -14.71 3.64
C LEU A 55 -11.43 -15.18 3.65
N ARG A 56 -10.92 -15.47 2.46
CA ARG A 56 -9.49 -15.53 2.16
C ARG A 56 -9.16 -14.36 1.25
N SER A 57 -8.30 -13.45 1.70
CA SER A 57 -7.92 -12.30 0.88
C SER A 57 -7.11 -12.74 -0.33
N SER A 58 -7.27 -12.00 -1.44
CA SER A 58 -6.35 -12.02 -2.56
C SER A 58 -4.95 -11.52 -2.15
N SER A 59 -3.99 -11.61 -3.07
CA SER A 59 -2.70 -10.91 -2.97
C SER A 59 -2.88 -9.42 -2.68
N PRO A 60 -1.91 -8.78 -2.01
CA PRO A 60 -1.98 -7.37 -1.68
C PRO A 60 -1.86 -6.48 -2.93
N ALA A 61 -2.62 -5.40 -2.96
CA ALA A 61 -2.58 -4.41 -4.03
C ALA A 61 -1.30 -3.56 -4.01
N ALA A 62 -0.74 -3.33 -2.82
CA ALA A 62 0.53 -2.67 -2.60
C ALA A 62 1.17 -3.26 -1.33
N TYR A 63 2.50 -3.37 -1.30
CA TYR A 63 3.22 -3.86 -0.12
C TYR A 63 4.68 -3.41 -0.13
N VAL A 64 5.30 -3.47 1.05
CA VAL A 64 6.74 -3.32 1.21
C VAL A 64 7.24 -4.24 2.31
N ILE A 65 8.43 -4.80 2.08
CA ILE A 65 9.26 -5.43 3.11
C ILE A 65 10.35 -4.43 3.46
N TYR A 66 10.47 -4.11 4.74
CA TYR A 66 11.43 -3.10 5.18
C TYR A 66 12.86 -3.48 4.82
N ARG A 67 13.65 -2.46 4.47
CA ARG A 67 15.03 -2.60 3.95
C ARG A 67 15.88 -3.55 4.78
N GLN A 68 15.79 -3.44 6.11
CA GLN A 68 16.57 -4.25 7.05
C GLN A 68 16.25 -5.75 6.96
N PHE A 69 15.03 -6.12 6.60
CA PHE A 69 14.58 -7.52 6.54
C PHE A 69 14.53 -8.11 5.12
N ARG A 70 14.85 -7.35 4.06
CA ARG A 70 14.71 -7.82 2.66
C ARG A 70 15.55 -9.03 2.30
N LYS A 71 16.61 -9.32 3.06
CA LYS A 71 17.44 -10.53 2.88
C LYS A 71 16.90 -11.73 3.64
N GLU A 72 15.95 -11.53 4.55
CA GLU A 72 15.49 -12.52 5.54
C GLU A 72 14.01 -12.88 5.35
N VAL A 73 13.27 -12.07 4.58
CA VAL A 73 11.85 -12.27 4.31
C VAL A 73 11.66 -12.61 2.85
N CYS A 74 10.97 -13.72 2.58
CA CYS A 74 10.62 -14.07 1.21
C CYS A 74 9.73 -12.99 0.57
N ALA A 75 10.16 -12.46 -0.58
CA ALA A 75 9.47 -11.42 -1.33
C ALA A 75 8.11 -11.86 -1.90
N TRP A 76 7.88 -13.17 -1.98
CA TRP A 76 6.59 -13.78 -2.27
C TRP A 76 5.87 -14.17 -0.97
N CYS A 77 6.08 -15.33 -0.38
CA CYS A 77 5.23 -15.82 0.71
C CYS A 77 5.31 -15.03 2.04
N PHE A 78 6.18 -14.01 2.18
CA PHE A 78 6.43 -13.29 3.44
C PHE A 78 6.87 -14.19 4.61
N ARG A 79 7.38 -15.39 4.31
CA ARG A 79 8.00 -16.26 5.31
C ARG A 79 9.26 -15.60 5.84
N TYR A 80 9.43 -15.67 7.14
CA TYR A 80 10.57 -15.21 7.90
C TYR A 80 11.03 -16.35 8.82
N ASP A 81 12.35 -16.56 8.94
CA ASP A 81 12.94 -17.64 9.75
C ASP A 81 13.97 -17.06 10.74
N LEU A 82 13.50 -16.19 11.64
CA LEU A 82 14.27 -15.65 12.77
C LEU A 82 15.64 -15.09 12.35
N GLY A 83 15.65 -14.18 11.39
CA GLY A 83 16.85 -13.48 10.93
C GLY A 83 17.71 -14.26 9.94
N ARG A 84 17.35 -15.51 9.62
CA ARG A 84 18.09 -16.28 8.63
C ARG A 84 17.90 -15.70 7.24
N THR A 85 19.02 -15.46 6.56
CA THR A 85 19.00 -15.05 5.16
C THR A 85 18.30 -16.11 4.30
N VAL A 86 17.37 -15.66 3.48
CA VAL A 86 16.55 -16.48 2.61
C VAL A 86 17.16 -16.48 1.19
N GLY A 87 17.19 -17.66 0.56
CA GLY A 87 17.53 -17.81 -0.86
C GLY A 87 19.03 -17.94 -1.22
N GLY A 88 19.29 -18.10 -2.52
CA GLY A 88 20.61 -18.14 -3.17
C GLY A 88 20.69 -17.11 -4.32
N PRO A 89 21.70 -17.15 -5.22
CA PRO A 89 21.93 -16.10 -6.20
C PRO A 89 20.81 -16.04 -7.26
N PHE A 90 19.79 -15.23 -6.99
CA PHE A 90 18.84 -14.71 -7.95
C PHE A 90 18.96 -13.19 -7.94
N ASN A 91 19.30 -12.59 -9.08
CA ASN A 91 19.47 -11.14 -9.18
C ASN A 91 18.13 -10.44 -9.42
N GLY A 92 17.14 -10.74 -8.57
CA GLY A 92 15.73 -10.33 -8.68
C GLY A 92 15.43 -8.90 -8.25
N GLY A 93 16.36 -7.97 -8.49
CA GLY A 93 16.22 -6.59 -8.02
C GLY A 93 16.16 -6.44 -6.50
N GLY A 94 17.01 -7.20 -5.79
CA GLY A 94 17.11 -7.16 -4.33
C GLY A 94 16.08 -8.00 -3.58
N MET A 95 15.23 -8.74 -4.30
CA MET A 95 14.25 -9.66 -3.72
C MET A 95 14.84 -11.05 -3.49
N VAL A 96 14.45 -11.69 -2.39
CA VAL A 96 14.84 -13.07 -2.03
C VAL A 96 13.63 -14.00 -1.96
N PHE A 97 13.85 -15.29 -2.21
CA PHE A 97 12.80 -16.30 -2.26
C PHE A 97 13.19 -17.55 -1.48
N ASP A 98 12.26 -18.08 -0.69
CA ASP A 98 12.49 -19.28 0.12
C ASP A 98 12.50 -20.57 -0.71
N THR A 99 11.81 -20.55 -1.85
CA THR A 99 11.60 -21.68 -2.76
C THR A 99 11.59 -21.20 -4.20
N ALA A 100 11.88 -22.12 -5.13
CA ALA A 100 11.73 -21.84 -6.57
C ALA A 100 10.29 -21.48 -6.93
N SER A 101 9.30 -22.14 -6.30
CA SER A 101 7.88 -21.82 -6.52
C SER A 101 7.55 -20.37 -6.16
N CYS A 102 8.07 -19.85 -5.03
CA CYS A 102 7.87 -18.46 -4.64
C CYS A 102 8.49 -17.47 -5.65
N ARG A 103 9.68 -17.78 -6.17
CA ARG A 103 10.31 -16.99 -7.24
C ARG A 103 9.46 -17.01 -8.51
N ASP A 104 9.01 -18.20 -8.92
CA ASP A 104 8.30 -18.38 -10.17
C ASP A 104 6.93 -17.71 -10.12
N SER A 105 6.19 -17.81 -9.01
CA SER A 105 4.93 -17.08 -8.82
C SER A 105 5.13 -15.56 -8.78
N TRP A 106 6.22 -15.08 -8.20
CA TRP A 106 6.56 -13.65 -8.25
C TRP A 106 6.87 -13.18 -9.67
N LEU A 107 7.61 -13.98 -10.45
CA LEU A 107 7.91 -13.69 -11.86
C LEU A 107 6.67 -13.78 -12.75
N GLU A 108 5.77 -14.72 -12.48
CA GLU A 108 4.47 -14.81 -13.13
C GLU A 108 3.63 -13.57 -12.84
N GLU A 109 3.59 -13.14 -11.58
CA GLU A 109 2.82 -11.97 -11.19
C GLU A 109 3.39 -10.68 -11.81
N TYR A 110 4.71 -10.46 -11.78
CA TYR A 110 5.32 -9.18 -12.17
C TYR A 110 5.91 -9.13 -13.58
N GLY A 111 6.17 -10.29 -14.18
CA GLY A 111 6.76 -10.43 -15.50
C GLY A 111 8.15 -9.79 -15.64
N ALA A 112 8.60 -9.66 -16.88
CA ALA A 112 9.86 -9.01 -17.20
C ALA A 112 9.89 -7.53 -16.79
N ILE A 113 8.75 -6.83 -16.95
CA ILE A 113 8.64 -5.40 -16.64
C ILE A 113 8.82 -5.13 -15.16
N GLY A 114 8.17 -5.90 -14.28
CA GLY A 114 8.33 -5.71 -12.84
C GLY A 114 9.73 -6.09 -12.39
N LEU A 115 10.34 -7.16 -12.93
CA LEU A 115 11.75 -7.49 -12.66
C LEU A 115 12.69 -6.33 -12.99
N GLU A 116 12.51 -5.68 -14.15
CA GLU A 116 13.27 -4.50 -14.55
C GLU A 116 13.04 -3.31 -13.60
N CYS A 117 11.78 -3.06 -13.21
CA CYS A 117 11.43 -2.01 -12.26
C CYS A 117 12.09 -2.20 -10.89
N PHE A 118 11.92 -3.37 -10.27
CA PHE A 118 12.52 -3.70 -8.97
C PHE A 118 14.05 -3.63 -9.05
N GLY A 119 14.64 -4.16 -10.13
CA GLY A 119 16.07 -4.07 -10.40
C GLY A 119 16.59 -2.64 -10.45
N THR A 120 15.87 -1.76 -11.12
CA THR A 120 16.27 -0.36 -11.30
C THR A 120 16.14 0.43 -10.00
N VAL A 121 15.07 0.22 -9.22
CA VAL A 121 14.91 0.86 -7.90
C VAL A 121 15.99 0.38 -6.93
N GLU A 122 16.28 -0.93 -6.88
CA GLU A 122 17.36 -1.44 -6.02
C GLU A 122 18.73 -0.88 -6.43
N ALA A 123 19.03 -0.83 -7.72
CA ALA A 123 20.28 -0.25 -8.22
C ALA A 123 20.42 1.24 -7.85
N PHE A 124 19.32 2.00 -7.93
CA PHE A 124 19.28 3.39 -7.51
C PHE A 124 19.56 3.53 -6.01
N VAL A 125 18.83 2.79 -5.17
CA VAL A 125 19.00 2.80 -3.71
C VAL A 125 20.43 2.41 -3.33
N GLN A 126 20.98 1.32 -3.87
CA GLN A 126 22.35 0.88 -3.58
C GLN A 126 23.40 1.93 -3.97
N LYS A 127 23.25 2.56 -5.14
CA LYS A 127 24.18 3.60 -5.61
C LYS A 127 24.20 4.80 -4.66
N GLN A 128 23.05 5.16 -4.08
CA GLN A 128 22.95 6.30 -3.20
C GLN A 128 23.40 5.98 -1.77
N SER A 129 23.08 4.79 -1.24
CA SER A 129 23.63 4.33 0.06
C SER A 129 25.15 4.35 0.07
N ARG A 130 25.81 3.95 -1.04
CA ARG A 130 27.27 4.02 -1.18
C ARG A 130 27.84 5.45 -1.17
N LYS A 131 27.06 6.45 -1.58
CA LYS A 131 27.49 7.86 -1.61
C LYS A 131 27.35 8.54 -0.25
N ARG A 132 26.35 8.13 0.55
CA ARG A 132 25.99 8.82 1.79
C ARG A 132 26.90 8.46 2.98
N GLY A 133 27.64 7.35 2.91
CA GLY A 133 28.35 6.81 4.08
C GLY A 133 27.37 6.31 5.14
N GLU A 134 27.85 5.55 6.12
CA GLU A 134 27.06 5.03 7.25
C GLU A 134 26.72 6.14 8.27
N GLU A 135 26.08 7.22 7.82
CA GLU A 135 25.47 8.17 8.75
C GLU A 135 24.08 7.65 9.11
N GLU A 136 23.98 7.02 10.29
CA GLU A 136 22.71 6.68 10.93
C GLU A 136 21.92 7.98 11.16
N GLU A 137 20.96 8.24 10.28
CA GLU A 137 20.01 9.33 10.47
C GLU A 137 19.06 8.91 11.60
N SER A 138 19.27 9.47 12.80
CA SER A 138 18.32 9.33 13.90
C SER A 138 16.95 9.81 13.42
N ARG A 139 15.99 8.89 13.32
CA ARG A 139 14.58 9.16 13.05
C ARG A 139 13.96 9.82 14.29
N GLU A 140 14.32 11.07 14.58
CA GLU A 140 13.56 11.86 15.54
C GLU A 140 12.13 11.98 15.00
N ARG A 141 11.14 11.72 15.87
CA ARG A 141 9.73 11.96 15.52
C ARG A 141 9.59 13.46 15.32
N ASP A 142 9.39 13.87 14.07
CA ASP A 142 9.01 15.25 13.75
C ASP A 142 7.79 15.60 14.61
N SER A 143 7.94 16.57 15.51
CA SER A 143 6.82 17.18 16.23
C SER A 143 6.01 18.13 15.33
N GLU A 144 6.28 18.12 14.01
CA GLU A 144 5.58 18.93 13.04
C GLU A 144 4.17 18.40 12.80
N LEU A 145 3.22 19.33 12.71
CA LEU A 145 1.84 19.01 12.34
C LEU A 145 1.78 18.48 10.89
N PRO A 146 0.83 17.58 10.57
CA PRO A 146 0.55 17.16 9.20
C PRO A 146 0.31 18.38 8.27
N PRO A 147 0.75 18.33 7.00
CA PRO A 147 0.54 19.43 6.06
C PRO A 147 -0.95 19.61 5.75
N SER A 148 -1.37 20.87 5.59
CA SER A 148 -2.71 21.21 5.15
C SER A 148 -2.94 20.85 3.67
N PRO A 149 -4.19 20.66 3.21
CA PRO A 149 -4.48 20.41 1.79
C PRO A 149 -3.84 21.42 0.83
N LYS A 150 -3.82 22.70 1.23
CA LYS A 150 -3.18 23.77 0.44
C LYS A 150 -1.67 23.59 0.33
N GLU A 151 -1.00 23.22 1.41
CA GLU A 151 0.46 22.96 1.39
C GLU A 151 0.79 21.74 0.53
N ILE A 152 -0.07 20.71 0.56
CA ILE A 152 0.03 19.54 -0.31
C ILE A 152 -0.06 19.96 -1.78
N ASP A 153 -1.10 20.71 -2.17
CA ASP A 153 -1.28 21.18 -3.53
C ASP A 153 -0.09 22.01 -4.03
N GLN A 154 0.37 22.95 -3.20
CA GLN A 154 1.53 23.78 -3.53
C GLN A 154 2.81 22.97 -3.73
N ALA A 155 3.06 21.95 -2.91
CA ALA A 155 4.24 21.10 -3.05
C ALA A 155 4.22 20.30 -4.36
N TRP A 156 3.05 19.81 -4.77
CA TRP A 156 2.89 19.09 -6.03
C TRP A 156 2.95 20.00 -7.25
N GLU A 157 2.34 21.19 -7.19
CA GLU A 157 2.44 22.20 -8.24
C GLU A 157 3.90 22.63 -8.46
N ALA A 158 4.67 22.79 -7.38
CA ALA A 158 6.07 23.19 -7.44
C ALA A 158 6.97 22.22 -8.25
N ILE A 159 6.59 20.95 -8.36
CA ILE A 159 7.35 19.93 -9.10
C ILE A 159 6.73 19.57 -10.45
N GLN A 160 5.59 20.17 -10.82
CA GLN A 160 4.83 19.78 -12.01
C GLN A 160 5.66 19.95 -13.29
N GLU A 161 6.29 21.11 -13.49
CA GLU A 161 7.13 21.37 -14.66
C GLU A 161 8.33 20.41 -14.74
N ALA A 162 9.01 20.19 -13.61
CA ALA A 162 10.13 19.25 -13.53
C ALA A 162 9.70 17.83 -13.92
N SER A 163 8.53 17.37 -13.45
CA SER A 163 8.01 16.04 -13.75
C SER A 163 7.71 15.85 -15.24
N LEU A 164 7.13 16.86 -15.89
CA LEU A 164 6.86 16.86 -17.34
C LEU A 164 8.16 16.84 -18.14
N ASN A 165 9.14 17.65 -17.75
CA ASN A 165 10.44 17.71 -18.41
C ASN A 165 11.20 16.38 -18.30
N VAL A 166 11.19 15.73 -17.13
CA VAL A 166 11.78 14.40 -16.92
C VAL A 166 11.11 13.37 -17.83
N ARG A 167 9.78 13.29 -17.82
CA ARG A 167 9.01 12.33 -18.62
C ARG A 167 9.27 12.51 -20.12
N ASN A 168 9.12 13.74 -20.62
CA ASN A 168 9.32 14.04 -22.04
C ASN A 168 10.73 13.71 -22.49
N HIS A 169 11.74 14.01 -21.68
CA HIS A 169 13.13 13.67 -21.97
C HIS A 169 13.35 12.16 -22.09
N ARG A 170 12.78 11.37 -21.17
CA ARG A 170 12.87 9.91 -21.16
C ARG A 170 12.19 9.29 -22.39
N LEU A 171 10.99 9.77 -22.75
CA LEU A 171 10.24 9.29 -23.92
C LEU A 171 10.94 9.63 -25.25
N LEU A 172 11.44 10.86 -25.39
CA LEU A 172 12.16 11.31 -26.60
C LEU A 172 13.48 10.55 -26.81
N SER A 173 14.20 10.25 -25.73
CA SER A 173 15.46 9.50 -25.80
C SER A 173 15.23 8.07 -26.30
N ARG A 174 14.10 7.44 -25.93
CA ARG A 174 13.72 6.12 -26.46
C ARG A 174 13.45 6.18 -27.96
N GLN A 175 12.66 7.14 -28.44
CA GLN A 175 12.31 7.26 -29.86
C GLN A 175 13.54 7.44 -30.76
N GLN A 176 14.58 8.14 -30.28
CA GLN A 176 15.82 8.33 -31.05
C GLN A 176 16.66 7.06 -31.18
N ASN A 177 16.75 6.26 -30.13
CA ASN A 177 17.41 4.95 -30.21
C ASN A 177 16.73 4.03 -31.25
N PHE A 178 15.44 4.23 -31.56
CA PHE A 178 14.73 3.54 -32.64
C PHE A 178 14.92 4.23 -34.02
N SER A 179 15.05 5.56 -34.08
CA SER A 179 15.17 6.32 -35.33
C SER A 179 16.59 6.50 -35.87
N GLU A 180 17.65 6.11 -35.16
CA GLU A 180 19.04 6.09 -35.68
C GLU A 180 19.23 5.13 -36.90
N HIS A 181 18.17 4.45 -37.35
CA HIS A 181 18.14 3.66 -38.58
C HIS A 181 17.41 4.29 -39.77
N GLN A 182 16.85 5.51 -39.65
CA GLN A 182 16.26 6.22 -40.80
C GLN A 182 16.60 7.72 -40.79
N THR A 183 17.46 8.13 -41.71
CA THR A 183 17.97 9.50 -41.84
C THR A 183 17.02 10.40 -42.64
N THR A 184 16.64 11.56 -42.09
CA THR A 184 16.66 12.88 -42.77
C THR A 184 16.59 14.00 -41.72
N PRO A 185 17.43 15.06 -41.79
CA PRO A 185 17.38 16.18 -40.85
C PRO A 185 16.37 17.25 -41.31
N THR A 186 15.48 17.68 -40.42
CA THR A 186 14.51 18.76 -40.66
C THR A 186 14.83 19.99 -39.81
N SER A 187 14.30 21.16 -40.21
CA SER A 187 14.63 22.52 -39.72
C SER A 187 14.32 22.82 -38.24
N ASN A 188 13.89 21.85 -37.44
CA ASN A 188 13.53 22.02 -36.02
C ASN A 188 14.66 21.70 -35.02
N HIS A 189 15.91 21.58 -35.47
CA HIS A 189 17.05 21.15 -34.65
C HIS A 189 17.34 22.02 -33.42
N LEU A 190 17.24 23.35 -33.53
CA LEU A 190 17.58 24.27 -32.41
C LEU A 190 16.55 24.20 -31.28
N GLN A 191 15.25 24.15 -31.61
CA GLN A 191 14.18 24.04 -30.61
C GLN A 191 14.22 22.66 -29.93
N GLN A 192 14.49 21.60 -30.68
CA GLN A 192 14.68 20.26 -30.12
C GLN A 192 15.93 20.17 -29.22
N ALA A 193 17.04 20.81 -29.58
CA ALA A 193 18.25 20.85 -28.76
C ALA A 193 18.02 21.58 -27.42
N SER A 194 17.27 22.69 -27.44
CA SER A 194 16.89 23.42 -26.23
C SER A 194 16.03 22.56 -25.29
N LEU A 195 14.99 21.91 -25.80
CA LEU A 195 14.13 21.02 -25.02
C LEU A 195 14.91 19.83 -24.43
N ARG A 196 15.86 19.27 -25.17
CA ARG A 196 16.75 18.20 -24.66
C ARG A 196 17.59 18.67 -23.48
N LYS A 197 18.15 19.89 -23.54
CA LYS A 197 18.95 20.45 -22.45
C LYS A 197 18.11 20.67 -21.19
N ILE A 198 16.90 21.22 -21.34
CA ILE A 198 15.95 21.40 -20.23
C ILE A 198 15.62 20.04 -19.59
N GLY A 199 15.25 19.07 -20.42
CA GLY A 199 14.92 17.71 -19.98
C GLY A 199 16.06 16.96 -19.29
N ALA A 200 17.27 17.04 -19.85
CA ALA A 200 18.47 16.44 -19.25
C ALA A 200 18.82 17.08 -17.89
N SER A 201 18.67 18.41 -17.79
CA SER A 201 18.85 19.14 -16.53
C SER A 201 17.81 18.70 -15.49
N ALA A 202 16.53 18.61 -15.88
CA ALA A 202 15.47 18.15 -14.99
C ALA A 202 15.69 16.70 -14.51
N LEU A 203 16.13 15.80 -15.40
CA LEU A 203 16.50 14.43 -15.05
C LEU A 203 17.67 14.38 -14.04
N ALA A 204 18.73 15.14 -14.30
CA ALA A 204 19.88 15.22 -13.40
C ALA A 204 19.48 15.76 -12.02
N ASN A 205 18.66 16.81 -11.99
CA ASN A 205 18.14 17.40 -10.76
C ASN A 205 17.31 16.38 -9.97
N ALA A 206 16.36 15.68 -10.61
CA ALA A 206 15.56 14.65 -9.97
C ALA A 206 16.41 13.55 -9.31
N LEU A 207 17.47 13.09 -9.98
CA LEU A 207 18.39 12.06 -9.46
C LEU A 207 19.35 12.57 -8.37
N SER A 208 19.46 13.89 -8.22
CA SER A 208 20.30 14.55 -7.21
C SER A 208 19.54 14.95 -5.95
N LEU A 209 18.21 14.91 -5.97
CA LEU A 209 17.37 15.18 -4.80
C LEU A 209 17.75 14.24 -3.63
N PRO A 210 17.55 14.69 -2.38
CA PRO A 210 17.66 13.82 -1.21
C PRO A 210 16.87 12.53 -1.44
N VAL A 211 17.51 11.39 -1.16
CA VAL A 211 16.90 10.09 -1.39
C VAL A 211 15.87 9.86 -0.29
N PRO A 212 14.60 9.62 -0.65
CA PRO A 212 13.56 9.30 0.30
C PRO A 212 13.84 7.93 0.95
N ASP A 213 13.07 7.58 1.98
CA ASP A 213 13.12 6.24 2.54
C ASP A 213 13.00 5.20 1.42
N ALA A 214 13.94 4.24 1.40
CA ALA A 214 13.95 3.19 0.39
C ALA A 214 12.62 2.42 0.42
N ASP A 215 12.03 2.22 1.59
CA ASP A 215 10.77 1.49 1.73
C ASP A 215 9.60 2.24 1.07
N LEU A 216 9.60 3.58 1.08
CA LEU A 216 8.63 4.39 0.33
C LEU A 216 8.74 4.13 -1.19
N LEU A 217 9.96 4.09 -1.75
CA LEU A 217 10.17 3.81 -3.18
C LEU A 217 9.62 2.44 -3.58
N PHE A 218 9.89 1.40 -2.79
CA PHE A 218 9.40 0.04 -3.06
C PHE A 218 7.89 -0.08 -2.85
N PHE A 219 7.33 0.59 -1.85
CA PHE A 219 5.89 0.63 -1.62
C PHE A 219 5.15 1.28 -2.80
N LEU A 220 5.58 2.47 -3.22
CA LEU A 220 5.02 3.16 -4.39
C LEU A 220 5.18 2.34 -5.67
N LEU A 221 6.35 1.70 -5.87
CA LEU A 221 6.57 0.81 -7.01
C LEU A 221 5.55 -0.33 -7.05
N SER A 222 5.29 -0.99 -5.91
CA SER A 222 4.34 -2.10 -5.85
C SER A 222 2.92 -1.67 -6.28
N GLY A 223 2.45 -0.51 -5.80
CA GLY A 223 1.16 0.06 -6.18
C GLY A 223 1.11 0.53 -7.65
N LEU A 224 2.20 1.09 -8.16
CA LEU A 224 2.32 1.45 -9.58
C LEU A 224 2.23 0.22 -10.49
N LEU A 225 2.86 -0.90 -10.11
CA LEU A 225 2.77 -2.17 -10.84
C LEU A 225 1.36 -2.77 -10.76
N CYS A 226 0.66 -2.61 -9.63
CA CYS A 226 -0.76 -2.98 -9.52
C CYS A 226 -1.62 -2.21 -10.53
N ARG A 227 -1.47 -0.88 -10.61
CA ARG A 227 -2.15 -0.05 -11.62
C ARG A 227 -1.75 -0.40 -13.06
N TYR A 228 -0.48 -0.72 -13.28
CA TYR A 228 0.02 -1.08 -14.62
C TYR A 228 -0.69 -2.32 -15.14
N LYS A 229 -0.87 -3.34 -14.29
CA LYS A 229 -1.55 -4.58 -14.65
C LYS A 229 -3.03 -4.38 -14.94
N SER A 230 -3.73 -3.56 -14.16
CA SER A 230 -5.17 -3.31 -14.38
C SER A 230 -5.46 -2.67 -15.74
N ARG A 231 -4.48 -1.94 -16.28
CA ARG A 231 -4.55 -1.29 -17.60
C ARG A 231 -4.03 -2.17 -18.74
N SER A 232 -3.48 -3.35 -18.46
CA SER A 232 -3.04 -4.28 -19.49
C SER A 232 -4.24 -4.77 -20.33
N THR A 233 -4.03 -4.87 -21.63
CA THR A 233 -5.01 -5.42 -22.58
C THR A 233 -5.03 -6.95 -22.58
N ASP A 234 -4.08 -7.58 -21.91
CA ASP A 234 -3.94 -9.03 -21.87
C ASP A 234 -5.06 -9.67 -21.04
N LYS A 235 -5.92 -10.47 -21.69
CA LYS A 235 -7.15 -10.99 -21.10
C LYS A 235 -6.89 -12.00 -19.99
N GLU A 236 -5.78 -12.75 -20.04
CA GLU A 236 -5.37 -13.66 -18.96
C GLU A 236 -4.96 -12.86 -17.71
N MET A 237 -4.30 -11.71 -17.87
CA MET A 237 -3.90 -10.84 -16.75
C MET A 237 -5.06 -10.03 -16.16
N LYS A 238 -6.16 -9.86 -16.91
CA LYS A 238 -7.42 -9.24 -16.46
C LYS A 238 -8.32 -10.15 -15.64
N GLN A 239 -8.10 -11.48 -15.66
CA GLN A 239 -9.03 -12.44 -15.05
C GLN A 239 -8.84 -12.58 -13.53
N THR A 240 -7.72 -12.10 -13.00
CA THR A 240 -7.58 -11.81 -11.57
C THR A 240 -8.29 -10.51 -11.24
N SER A 241 -9.29 -10.56 -10.35
CA SER A 241 -9.97 -9.40 -9.72
C SER A 241 -9.10 -8.14 -9.77
N ASP A 242 -9.58 -7.10 -10.46
CA ASP A 242 -8.85 -5.84 -10.62
C ASP A 242 -8.53 -5.25 -9.23
N GLN A 243 -7.33 -5.56 -8.73
CA GLN A 243 -6.87 -5.16 -7.41
C GLN A 243 -6.76 -3.65 -7.31
N TRP A 244 -6.50 -2.96 -8.42
CA TRP A 244 -6.47 -1.50 -8.48
C TRP A 244 -7.87 -0.93 -8.23
N SER A 245 -8.89 -1.41 -8.96
CA SER A 245 -10.29 -1.02 -8.71
C SER A 245 -10.73 -1.34 -7.29
N SER A 246 -10.33 -2.50 -6.77
CA SER A 246 -10.61 -2.89 -5.38
C SER A 246 -9.94 -1.94 -4.39
N MET A 247 -8.69 -1.56 -4.63
CA MET A 247 -7.99 -0.55 -3.83
C MET A 247 -8.73 0.78 -3.86
N LEU A 248 -9.20 1.24 -5.03
CA LEU A 248 -9.96 2.49 -5.14
C LEU A 248 -11.25 2.53 -4.31
N SER A 249 -11.83 1.37 -3.95
CA SER A 249 -12.99 1.26 -3.05
C SER A 249 -12.67 1.47 -1.56
N LEU A 250 -11.38 1.45 -1.18
CA LEU A 250 -10.95 1.72 0.18
C LEU A 250 -11.17 3.18 0.56
N CYS A 251 -11.34 3.43 1.87
CA CYS A 251 -11.52 4.77 2.38
C CYS A 251 -10.20 5.55 2.26
N PRO A 252 -10.13 6.64 1.48
CA PRO A 252 -8.94 7.46 1.45
C PRO A 252 -8.84 8.31 2.73
N SER A 253 -7.65 8.39 3.30
CA SER A 253 -7.31 9.33 4.36
C SER A 253 -7.26 10.75 3.82
N SER A 254 -7.85 11.69 4.57
CA SER A 254 -7.73 13.14 4.30
C SER A 254 -6.37 13.71 4.71
N THR A 255 -5.57 12.95 5.48
CA THR A 255 -4.22 13.30 5.92
C THR A 255 -3.24 12.18 5.56
N PRO A 256 -2.95 11.99 4.26
CA PRO A 256 -2.07 10.90 3.79
C PRO A 256 -0.60 11.09 4.15
N TYR A 257 -0.20 12.29 4.58
CA TYR A 257 1.16 12.61 5.00
C TYR A 257 1.19 12.87 6.51
N SER A 258 2.08 12.19 7.21
CA SER A 258 2.29 12.36 8.65
C SER A 258 2.98 13.68 9.01
N SER A 259 3.75 14.27 8.10
CA SER A 259 4.51 15.52 8.31
C SER A 259 4.84 16.20 6.98
N LYS A 260 5.35 17.43 7.02
CA LYS A 260 5.83 18.14 5.82
C LYS A 260 7.04 17.44 5.19
N ARG A 261 7.88 16.82 6.02
CA ARG A 261 8.98 15.97 5.58
C ARG A 261 8.49 14.79 4.75
N SER A 262 7.48 14.05 5.19
CA SER A 262 6.98 12.90 4.42
C SER A 262 6.33 13.31 3.09
N LEU A 263 5.73 14.50 3.01
CA LEU A 263 5.29 15.10 1.75
C LEU A 263 6.48 15.41 0.82
N ALA A 264 7.56 16.01 1.33
CA ALA A 264 8.77 16.29 0.53
C ALA A 264 9.46 15.01 0.05
N GLU A 265 9.59 13.99 0.91
CA GLU A 265 10.12 12.68 0.54
C GLU A 265 9.27 12.02 -0.55
N THR A 266 7.95 12.17 -0.50
CA THR A 266 7.04 11.65 -1.53
C THR A 266 7.23 12.34 -2.88
N THR A 267 7.33 13.67 -2.92
CA THR A 267 7.55 14.39 -4.19
C THR A 267 8.93 14.08 -4.79
N HIS A 268 9.96 13.88 -3.95
CA HIS A 268 11.26 13.37 -4.38
C HIS A 268 11.15 11.95 -4.95
N ALA A 269 10.47 11.04 -4.23
CA ALA A 269 10.25 9.66 -4.67
C ALA A 269 9.57 9.61 -6.04
N TYR A 270 8.53 10.41 -6.24
CA TYR A 270 7.83 10.51 -7.52
C TYR A 270 8.75 10.95 -8.66
N LEU A 271 9.52 12.03 -8.48
CA LEU A 271 10.46 12.50 -9.51
C LEU A 271 11.57 11.48 -9.80
N GLN A 272 12.07 10.80 -8.78
CA GLN A 272 13.09 9.76 -8.93
C GLN A 272 12.54 8.51 -9.62
N LEU A 273 11.32 8.08 -9.30
CA LEU A 273 10.64 6.99 -10.00
C LEU A 273 10.42 7.34 -11.48
N LEU A 274 9.97 8.55 -11.80
CA LEU A 274 9.90 9.03 -13.19
C LEU A 274 11.27 8.99 -13.90
N ALA A 275 12.34 9.33 -13.17
CA ALA A 275 13.69 9.37 -13.70
C ALA A 275 14.29 7.98 -13.97
N ILE A 276 13.91 6.96 -13.18
CA ILE A 276 14.58 5.65 -13.22
C ILE A 276 13.71 4.55 -13.84
N LEU A 277 12.39 4.55 -13.65
CA LEU A 277 11.52 3.45 -14.10
C LEU A 277 11.58 3.23 -15.62
N PRO A 278 11.36 1.98 -16.09
CA PRO A 278 11.33 1.66 -17.50
C PRO A 278 10.34 2.56 -18.26
N VAL A 279 10.72 2.97 -19.48
CA VAL A 279 9.92 3.92 -20.27
C VAL A 279 8.53 3.37 -20.61
N ALA A 280 8.35 2.05 -20.62
CA ALA A 280 7.03 1.42 -20.78
C ALA A 280 6.01 1.84 -19.70
N LEU A 281 6.45 2.18 -18.49
CA LEU A 281 5.58 2.74 -17.43
C LEU A 281 5.31 4.24 -17.62
N LEU A 282 6.07 4.92 -18.47
CA LEU A 282 5.97 6.37 -18.69
C LEU A 282 5.15 6.73 -19.94
N GLU A 283 4.87 5.75 -20.80
CA GLU A 283 4.11 5.92 -22.04
C GLU A 283 2.67 6.34 -21.78
N ASP A 284 2.04 5.75 -20.76
CA ASP A 284 0.74 6.20 -20.28
C ASP A 284 0.94 7.34 -19.26
N PRO A 285 0.55 8.58 -19.59
CA PRO A 285 0.75 9.69 -18.70
C PRO A 285 -0.05 9.60 -17.40
N GLN A 286 -1.10 8.77 -17.36
CA GLN A 286 -1.96 8.53 -16.21
C GLN A 286 -1.47 7.36 -15.33
N LEU A 287 -0.35 6.71 -15.64
CA LEU A 287 0.19 5.63 -14.82
C LEU A 287 1.05 6.17 -13.67
N VAL A 288 2.23 6.70 -13.99
CA VAL A 288 3.16 7.27 -12.99
C VAL A 288 2.88 8.77 -12.85
N CYS A 289 1.78 9.15 -12.21
CA CYS A 289 1.36 10.55 -12.03
C CYS A 289 0.95 10.85 -10.58
N ARG A 290 0.76 12.14 -10.27
CA ARG A 290 0.29 12.61 -8.96
C ARG A 290 -0.93 11.83 -8.44
N SER A 291 -1.98 11.72 -9.25
CA SER A 291 -3.24 11.07 -8.84
C SER A 291 -3.05 9.60 -8.45
N THR A 292 -2.17 8.87 -9.15
CA THR A 292 -1.82 7.49 -8.79
C THR A 292 -1.08 7.43 -7.45
N ILE A 293 -0.09 8.30 -7.24
CA ILE A 293 0.69 8.34 -5.99
C ILE A 293 -0.23 8.68 -4.81
N GLU A 294 -1.07 9.71 -4.96
CA GLU A 294 -2.07 10.08 -3.96
C GLU A 294 -3.08 8.95 -3.69
N SER A 295 -3.50 8.23 -4.73
CA SER A 295 -4.40 7.08 -4.58
C SER A 295 -3.77 5.94 -3.78
N ILE A 296 -2.48 5.66 -3.98
CA ILE A 296 -1.74 4.65 -3.22
C ILE A 296 -1.60 5.08 -1.76
N LEU A 297 -1.11 6.29 -1.50
CA LEU A 297 -0.79 6.74 -0.14
C LEU A 297 -2.03 7.01 0.72
N SER A 298 -3.07 7.65 0.15
CA SER A 298 -4.31 7.91 0.89
C SER A 298 -5.02 6.63 1.31
N ARG A 299 -4.83 5.51 0.60
CA ARG A 299 -5.48 4.23 0.89
C ARG A 299 -4.56 3.23 1.58
N ASP A 300 -3.32 3.62 1.89
CA ASP A 300 -2.47 2.90 2.83
C ASP A 300 -2.93 3.19 4.27
N VAL A 301 -2.99 4.49 4.59
CA VAL A 301 -3.35 4.98 5.93
C VAL A 301 -4.72 4.41 6.35
N GLY A 302 -4.72 3.67 7.46
CA GLY A 302 -5.92 3.06 8.04
C GLY A 302 -6.40 1.77 7.37
N ASN A 303 -5.82 1.34 6.24
CA ASN A 303 -6.24 0.12 5.54
C ASN A 303 -5.15 -0.96 5.43
N SER A 304 -3.89 -0.63 5.71
CA SER A 304 -2.78 -1.59 5.63
C SER A 304 -2.72 -2.54 6.82
N PHE A 305 -2.20 -3.73 6.54
CA PHE A 305 -1.94 -4.79 7.51
C PHE A 305 -0.43 -4.95 7.65
N GLY A 306 0.06 -4.95 8.90
CA GLY A 306 1.46 -5.23 9.16
C GLY A 306 1.83 -6.69 8.84
N ILE A 307 3.04 -6.88 8.32
CA ILE A 307 3.69 -8.17 8.14
C ILE A 307 4.58 -8.37 9.36
N TRP A 308 4.22 -9.28 10.26
CA TRP A 308 4.92 -9.49 11.53
C TRP A 308 5.71 -10.81 11.54
N SER A 309 6.80 -10.85 12.31
CA SER A 309 7.73 -11.99 12.41
C SER A 309 7.11 -13.24 13.04
N VAL A 310 6.13 -13.05 13.92
CA VAL A 310 5.29 -14.13 14.44
C VAL A 310 3.89 -14.05 13.84
N GLU A 311 3.36 -15.20 13.45
CA GLU A 311 1.94 -15.34 13.14
C GLU A 311 1.20 -15.55 14.46
N GLU A 312 0.17 -14.74 14.73
CA GLU A 312 -0.67 -14.82 15.93
C GLU A 312 -1.20 -16.25 16.10
N PRO A 313 -0.73 -17.04 17.09
CA PRO A 313 -1.24 -18.40 17.28
C PRO A 313 -2.71 -18.32 17.71
N PHE A 314 -3.54 -19.17 17.12
CA PHE A 314 -4.97 -19.29 17.40
C PHE A 314 -5.30 -19.32 18.91
N ASP A 315 -4.46 -19.98 19.71
CA ASP A 315 -4.68 -20.20 21.14
C ASP A 315 -4.30 -19.01 22.06
N ARG A 316 -3.49 -18.05 21.59
CA ARG A 316 -3.01 -16.95 22.45
C ARG A 316 -4.02 -15.82 22.65
N ILE A 317 -5.00 -15.68 21.77
CA ILE A 317 -5.99 -14.60 21.82
C ILE A 317 -7.16 -14.93 22.79
N TYR A 318 -7.39 -16.21 23.10
CA TYR A 318 -8.49 -16.64 23.99
C TYR A 318 -8.04 -17.35 25.28
N SER A 319 -6.73 -17.58 25.49
CA SER A 319 -6.20 -18.08 26.76
C SER A 319 -5.98 -16.95 27.77
N CYS A 320 -7.01 -16.15 28.05
CA CYS A 320 -7.07 -15.27 29.22
C CYS A 320 -8.18 -15.72 30.18
N ASN A 321 -8.28 -17.04 30.44
CA ASN A 321 -9.16 -17.57 31.48
C ASN A 321 -8.52 -18.62 32.39
N ASP A 322 -7.21 -18.86 32.29
CA ASP A 322 -6.54 -19.73 33.26
C ASP A 322 -5.28 -19.06 33.82
N ALA A 323 -5.46 -18.43 34.97
CA ALA A 323 -4.39 -17.92 35.81
C ALA A 323 -3.65 -19.05 36.56
N THR A 324 -3.53 -20.24 35.97
CA THR A 324 -2.79 -21.34 36.58
C THR A 324 -1.77 -21.96 35.61
N ASN A 325 -0.50 -21.60 35.85
CA ASN A 325 0.71 -22.37 35.55
C ASN A 325 0.76 -23.13 34.21
N SER A 326 1.00 -22.41 33.12
CA SER A 326 1.66 -22.98 31.94
C SER A 326 3.00 -22.27 31.75
N SER A 327 4.06 -22.92 32.21
CA SER A 327 5.44 -22.61 31.87
C SER A 327 5.70 -22.87 30.37
N THR A 328 5.28 -21.94 29.52
CA THR A 328 5.85 -21.80 28.18
C THR A 328 7.05 -20.85 28.27
N PRO A 329 8.14 -21.09 27.51
CA PRO A 329 9.27 -20.17 27.52
C PRO A 329 8.77 -18.83 26.98
N GLN A 330 8.82 -17.80 27.83
CA GLN A 330 8.81 -16.41 27.40
C GLN A 330 10.04 -16.24 26.49
N SER A 331 9.85 -16.24 25.18
CA SER A 331 10.83 -15.62 24.29
C SER A 331 10.69 -14.11 24.53
N ASP A 332 11.76 -13.48 25.01
CA ASP A 332 11.84 -12.04 25.32
C ASP A 332 11.74 -11.12 24.08
N ASP A 333 11.43 -11.65 22.90
CA ASP A 333 11.38 -10.89 21.65
C ASP A 333 9.95 -10.47 21.30
N ASP A 334 9.65 -9.18 21.43
CA ASP A 334 8.43 -8.57 20.88
C ASP A 334 8.34 -8.85 19.36
N PRO A 335 7.14 -9.11 18.82
CA PRO A 335 6.94 -9.30 17.38
C PRO A 335 7.54 -8.15 16.56
N GLU A 336 8.44 -8.47 15.62
CA GLU A 336 9.05 -7.49 14.74
C GLU A 336 8.15 -7.19 13.54
N MET A 337 8.02 -5.91 13.19
CA MET A 337 7.31 -5.49 11.98
C MET A 337 8.24 -5.62 10.79
N LEU A 338 8.03 -6.63 9.97
CA LEU A 338 8.85 -6.93 8.78
C LEU A 338 8.51 -6.03 7.59
N GLY A 339 7.33 -5.39 7.62
CA GLY A 339 6.79 -4.57 6.56
C GLY A 339 5.28 -4.40 6.70
N TYR A 340 4.61 -3.98 5.62
CA TYR A 340 3.16 -3.83 5.58
C TYR A 340 2.61 -3.97 4.17
N ALA A 341 1.31 -4.23 4.07
CA ALA A 341 0.63 -4.47 2.81
C ALA A 341 -0.86 -4.07 2.86
N VAL A 342 -1.38 -3.58 1.72
CA VAL A 342 -2.78 -3.19 1.55
C VAL A 342 -3.55 -4.35 0.91
N TYR A 343 -4.58 -4.84 1.59
CA TYR A 343 -5.41 -5.96 1.17
C TYR A 343 -6.86 -5.51 0.99
N PRO A 344 -7.27 -5.05 -0.20
CA PRO A 344 -8.56 -4.39 -0.34
C PRO A 344 -9.77 -5.18 0.17
N SER A 345 -9.82 -6.49 -0.08
CA SER A 345 -10.90 -7.36 0.40
C SER A 345 -10.91 -7.56 1.92
N ALA A 346 -9.76 -7.40 2.58
CA ALA A 346 -9.60 -7.59 4.02
C ALA A 346 -9.82 -6.30 4.83
N SER A 347 -9.66 -5.12 4.23
CA SER A 347 -9.66 -3.83 4.94
C SER A 347 -11.05 -3.35 5.39
N PHE A 348 -12.13 -4.07 5.07
CA PHE A 348 -13.51 -3.69 5.47
C PHE A 348 -13.95 -4.24 6.84
N PHE A 349 -13.17 -5.14 7.45
CA PHE A 349 -13.48 -5.63 8.80
C PHE A 349 -13.14 -4.55 9.82
N ASN A 350 -14.17 -3.93 10.42
CA ASN A 350 -14.01 -2.88 11.41
C ASN A 350 -13.41 -3.39 12.73
N HIS A 351 -12.96 -2.46 13.56
CA HIS A 351 -12.44 -2.76 14.88
C HIS A 351 -13.54 -2.94 15.93
N SER A 352 -13.37 -3.95 16.80
CA SER A 352 -14.03 -4.02 18.11
C SER A 352 -13.01 -4.44 19.17
N CYS A 353 -13.10 -3.86 20.38
CA CYS A 353 -12.31 -4.33 21.52
C CYS A 353 -12.80 -5.67 22.08
N ARG A 354 -13.93 -6.18 21.57
CA ARG A 354 -14.43 -7.55 21.75
C ARG A 354 -14.77 -8.11 20.36
N PRO A 355 -13.76 -8.50 19.58
CA PRO A 355 -13.97 -8.95 18.21
C PRO A 355 -14.65 -10.32 18.16
N ASN A 356 -15.41 -10.57 17.10
CA ASN A 356 -16.06 -11.86 16.80
C ASN A 356 -15.46 -12.57 15.58
N VAL A 357 -14.43 -11.98 14.96
CA VAL A 357 -13.66 -12.56 13.87
C VAL A 357 -12.19 -12.66 14.25
N HIS A 358 -11.63 -13.85 14.04
CA HIS A 358 -10.20 -14.09 14.08
C HIS A 358 -9.59 -13.89 12.68
N LYS A 359 -8.38 -13.33 12.62
CA LYS A 359 -7.60 -13.20 11.39
C LYS A 359 -6.24 -13.86 11.53
N GLN A 360 -5.83 -14.59 10.51
CA GLN A 360 -4.51 -15.21 10.42
C GLN A 360 -3.89 -14.92 9.05
N ARG A 361 -2.61 -14.57 9.02
CA ARG A 361 -1.87 -14.50 7.77
C ARG A 361 -1.36 -15.90 7.43
N ILE A 362 -1.68 -16.40 6.24
CA ILE A 362 -1.04 -17.59 5.66
C ILE A 362 -0.39 -17.18 4.36
N GLY A 363 0.95 -17.13 4.38
CA GLY A 363 1.73 -16.60 3.26
C GLY A 363 1.40 -15.13 2.98
N ARG A 364 0.91 -14.85 1.77
CA ARG A 364 0.50 -13.51 1.30
C ARG A 364 -1.00 -13.24 1.47
N SER A 365 -1.76 -14.12 2.10
CA SER A 365 -3.21 -13.95 2.25
C SER A 365 -3.58 -13.85 3.71
N TRP A 366 -4.64 -13.12 4.00
CA TRP A 366 -5.34 -13.13 5.28
C TRP A 366 -6.54 -14.06 5.21
N ILE A 367 -6.69 -14.91 6.22
CA ILE A 367 -7.86 -15.76 6.43
C ILE A 367 -8.63 -15.19 7.60
N PHE A 368 -9.93 -14.96 7.41
CA PHE A 368 -10.86 -14.48 8.41
C PHE A 368 -11.84 -15.58 8.74
N SER A 369 -11.99 -15.90 10.03
CA SER A 369 -12.92 -16.93 10.49
C SER A 369 -13.69 -16.46 11.72
N ILE A 370 -14.90 -16.98 11.91
CA ILE A 370 -15.67 -16.73 13.13
C ILE A 370 -14.87 -17.23 14.33
N ALA A 371 -14.84 -16.42 15.38
CA ALA A 371 -14.24 -16.77 16.66
C ALA A 371 -15.01 -17.93 17.35
N SER A 372 -14.72 -18.20 18.62
CA SER A 372 -15.35 -19.28 19.39
C SER A 372 -16.86 -19.11 19.64
N ASP A 373 -17.42 -17.92 19.42
CA ASP A 373 -18.84 -17.61 19.64
C ASP A 373 -19.63 -17.65 18.32
N SER A 374 -20.88 -18.14 18.35
CA SER A 374 -21.78 -18.09 17.18
C SER A 374 -22.21 -16.66 16.86
N VAL A 375 -22.34 -16.32 15.58
CA VAL A 375 -22.76 -15.00 15.10
C VAL A 375 -24.13 -15.08 14.46
N SER A 376 -25.00 -14.11 14.74
CA SER A 376 -26.36 -14.04 14.18
C SER A 376 -26.39 -13.33 12.83
N ALA A 377 -27.40 -13.63 12.02
CA ALA A 377 -27.66 -12.87 10.80
C ALA A 377 -27.84 -11.37 11.11
N GLY A 378 -27.14 -10.51 10.38
CA GLY A 378 -27.16 -9.06 10.57
C GLY A 378 -26.13 -8.51 11.54
N ASP A 379 -25.42 -9.36 12.29
CA ASP A 379 -24.34 -8.91 13.17
C ASP A 379 -23.16 -8.35 12.36
N GLU A 380 -22.54 -7.28 12.86
CA GLU A 380 -21.28 -6.78 12.31
C GLU A 380 -20.12 -7.71 12.70
N LEU A 381 -19.28 -7.99 11.72
CA LEU A 381 -18.11 -8.85 11.82
C LEU A 381 -16.88 -7.97 11.98
N SER A 382 -16.20 -8.11 13.11
CA SER A 382 -15.14 -7.21 13.55
C SER A 382 -13.90 -7.94 14.04
N ILE A 383 -12.74 -7.30 13.85
CA ILE A 383 -11.42 -7.79 14.24
C ILE A 383 -10.78 -6.85 15.28
N THR A 384 -9.67 -7.28 15.88
CA THR A 384 -8.80 -6.37 16.64
C THR A 384 -7.81 -5.65 15.71
N TYR A 385 -7.60 -4.35 15.96
CA TYR A 385 -6.56 -3.54 15.32
C TYR A 385 -5.31 -3.43 16.19
N ILE A 386 -5.42 -3.68 17.50
CA ILE A 386 -4.34 -3.51 18.49
C ILE A 386 -3.86 -4.84 19.09
N ARG A 387 -4.04 -5.95 18.34
CA ARG A 387 -3.39 -7.25 18.57
C ARG A 387 -3.68 -7.91 19.92
N GLY A 388 -4.93 -7.84 20.40
CA GLY A 388 -5.31 -8.52 21.63
C GLY A 388 -4.78 -7.85 22.92
N GLU A 389 -4.09 -6.71 22.81
CA GLU A 389 -3.63 -5.93 23.98
C GLU A 389 -4.80 -5.24 24.73
N GLU A 390 -6.03 -5.33 24.22
CA GLU A 390 -7.22 -4.66 24.75
C GLU A 390 -7.51 -4.95 26.22
N ASP A 391 -7.18 -6.15 26.70
CA ASP A 391 -7.43 -6.55 28.09
C ASP A 391 -6.37 -5.99 29.05
N ASN A 392 -5.20 -5.62 28.54
CA ASN A 392 -4.11 -5.00 29.30
C ASN A 392 -4.18 -3.46 29.31
N LEU A 393 -5.11 -2.88 28.55
CA LEU A 393 -5.24 -1.43 28.36
C LEU A 393 -6.56 -0.93 28.93
N THR A 394 -6.51 0.20 29.64
CA THR A 394 -7.70 0.94 30.06
C THR A 394 -8.48 1.47 28.86
N LEU A 395 -9.77 1.78 29.03
CA LEU A 395 -10.60 2.45 28.02
C LEU A 395 -9.89 3.66 27.37
N ALA A 396 -9.30 4.53 28.19
CA ALA A 396 -8.61 5.72 27.73
C ALA A 396 -7.37 5.38 26.88
N GLN A 397 -6.58 4.39 27.29
CA GLN A 397 -5.41 3.95 26.52
C GLN A 397 -5.81 3.30 25.18
N ARG A 398 -6.87 2.48 25.16
CA ARG A 398 -7.39 1.90 23.91
C ARG A 398 -7.86 2.98 22.94
N ARG A 399 -8.68 3.93 23.41
CA ARG A 399 -9.18 5.04 22.58
C ARG A 399 -8.04 5.92 22.08
N LEU A 400 -7.07 6.27 22.92
CA LEU A 400 -5.90 7.07 22.51
C LEU A 400 -5.07 6.37 21.42
N ARG A 401 -4.84 5.06 21.56
CA ARG A 401 -4.08 4.29 20.55
C ARG A 401 -4.82 4.17 19.23
N LEU A 402 -6.13 3.93 19.27
CA LEU A 402 -6.97 3.84 18.07
C LEU A 402 -7.13 5.19 17.38
N GLU A 403 -7.25 6.28 18.14
CA GLU A 403 -7.30 7.63 17.61
C GLU A 403 -5.99 8.03 16.95
N GLY A 404 -4.84 7.71 17.58
CA GLY A 404 -3.52 7.99 17.02
C GLY A 404 -3.17 7.17 15.77
N GLY A 405 -3.65 5.93 15.67
CA GLY A 405 -3.34 5.05 14.53
C GLY A 405 -4.36 5.04 13.39
N TRP A 406 -5.64 5.26 13.70
CA TRP A 406 -6.76 5.12 12.77
C TRP A 406 -7.77 6.28 12.82
N SER A 407 -7.51 7.31 13.64
CA SER A 407 -8.32 8.55 13.70
C SER A 407 -9.81 8.33 14.01
N PHE A 408 -10.12 7.36 14.88
CA PHE A 408 -11.48 7.16 15.39
C PHE A 408 -11.49 6.85 16.90
N VAL A 409 -12.62 7.14 17.53
CA VAL A 409 -12.89 6.78 18.93
C VAL A 409 -13.74 5.51 18.96
N CYS A 410 -13.24 4.45 19.60
CA CYS A 410 -13.98 3.19 19.66
C CYS A 410 -15.24 3.29 20.54
N GLN A 411 -16.36 2.87 19.94
CA GLN A 411 -17.70 2.79 20.55
C GLN A 411 -18.24 1.35 20.56
N CYS A 412 -17.36 0.34 20.59
CA CYS A 412 -17.82 -1.05 20.71
C CYS A 412 -18.49 -1.30 22.07
N SER A 413 -19.24 -2.40 22.19
CA SER A 413 -19.97 -2.76 23.40
C SER A 413 -19.10 -2.79 24.67
N LYS A 414 -17.85 -3.27 24.58
CA LYS A 414 -16.88 -3.23 25.70
C LYS A 414 -16.58 -1.80 26.14
N CYS A 415 -16.30 -0.89 25.19
CA CYS A 415 -15.96 0.49 25.49
C CYS A 415 -17.15 1.28 26.06
N ILE A 416 -18.36 1.06 25.54
CA ILE A 416 -19.58 1.70 26.05
C ILE A 416 -19.86 1.22 27.48
N ALA A 417 -19.81 -0.10 27.73
CA ALA A 417 -20.04 -0.64 29.07
C ALA A 417 -19.05 -0.12 30.13
N GLU A 418 -17.77 0.00 29.77
CA GLU A 418 -16.75 0.58 30.66
C GLU A 418 -16.96 2.09 30.90
N GLU A 419 -17.42 2.84 29.89
CA GLU A 419 -17.72 4.27 30.00
C GLU A 419 -18.94 4.54 30.90
N ASP A 420 -20.00 3.74 30.75
CA ASP A 420 -21.21 3.84 31.57
C ASP A 420 -20.91 3.48 33.04
N ALA A 421 -20.11 2.44 33.28
CA ALA A 421 -19.68 2.04 34.62
C ALA A 421 -18.86 3.14 35.32
N ALA A 422 -18.01 3.85 34.57
CA ALA A 422 -17.24 4.98 35.09
C ALA A 422 -18.12 6.21 35.38
N SER A 423 -19.18 6.42 34.59
CA SER A 423 -20.10 7.56 34.72
C SER A 423 -21.11 7.39 35.86
N GLY A 424 -21.55 6.16 36.14
CA GLY A 424 -22.42 5.84 37.28
C GLY A 424 -21.72 5.76 38.64
N SER A 425 -20.39 5.90 38.66
CA SER A 425 -19.57 5.89 39.90
C SER A 425 -19.16 7.28 40.38
N ARG A 426 -19.66 8.35 39.72
CA ARG A 426 -19.52 9.76 40.14
C ARG A 426 -20.85 10.28 40.66
#